data_AF-A0A933WJN2-F1
#
_entry.id   AF-A0A933WJN2-F1
#
_cell.length_a   1.000
_cell.length_b   1.000
_cell.length_c   1.000
_cell.angle_alpha   90.00
_cell.angle_beta   90.00
_cell.angle_gamma   90.00
#
_symmetry.space_group_name_H-M   'P 1'
#
loop_
_entity.id
_entity.type
_entity.pdbx_description
1 polymer ?
#
loop_
_entity_poly.entity_id
_entity_poly.type
_entity_poly.pdbx_seq_one_letter_code
_entity_poly.pdbx_strand_id
1 'polypeptide(L)'
;MTVEKILFFLNVYGEGYPLGMAKVFEVPVNRIQQQLKRLENSGIVVSRLMGKVRLYTFNPQYPFLKELKPFLSKAYEFLPDKEKDKYYKLRTRPRKADKPL
;
A
#
# COMPACT_ATOMS: atom_id res chain seq x y z
N MET A 1 -13.16 2.12 5.50
CA MET A 1 -11.88 1.52 5.05
C MET A 1 -10.83 1.94 6.02
N THR A 2 -10.04 0.99 6.51
CA THR A 2 -9.12 1.22 7.62
C THR A 2 -7.74 1.61 7.12
N VAL A 3 -7.14 2.58 7.81
CA VAL A 3 -5.78 3.10 7.57
C VAL A 3 -4.75 1.97 7.56
N GLU A 4 -4.98 0.94 8.39
CA GLU A 4 -4.17 -0.26 8.50
C GLU A 4 -3.86 -0.91 7.14
N LYS A 5 -4.85 -1.05 6.26
CA LYS A 5 -4.66 -1.68 4.94
C LYS A 5 -3.65 -0.91 4.08
N ILE A 6 -3.67 0.42 4.16
CA ILE A 6 -2.72 1.27 3.43
C ILE A 6 -1.32 1.12 4.03
N LEU A 7 -1.21 1.11 5.36
CA LEU A 7 0.08 0.95 6.04
C LEU A 7 0.71 -0.41 5.72
N PHE A 8 -0.06 -1.50 5.78
CA PHE A 8 0.41 -2.82 5.39
C PHE A 8 0.78 -2.89 3.91
N PHE A 9 -0.02 -2.27 3.03
CA PHE A 9 0.30 -2.19 1.62
C PHE A 9 1.65 -1.51 1.40
N LEU A 10 1.88 -0.34 1.99
CA LEU A 10 3.15 0.36 1.87
C LEU A 10 4.30 -0.40 2.54
N ASN A 11 4.03 -1.19 3.59
CA ASN A 11 5.05 -2.01 4.24
C ASN A 11 5.54 -3.16 3.35
N VAL A 12 4.61 -3.80 2.63
CA VAL A 12 4.90 -4.95 1.75
C VAL A 12 5.44 -4.50 0.40
N TYR A 13 4.79 -3.51 -0.23
CA TYR A 13 5.09 -3.07 -1.60
C TYR A 13 6.10 -1.92 -1.66
N GLY A 14 6.37 -1.23 -0.54
CA GLY A 14 7.26 -0.08 -0.44
C GLY A 14 6.66 1.22 -0.98
N GLU A 15 5.99 1.16 -2.12
CA GLU A 15 5.30 2.29 -2.75
C GLU A 15 3.97 1.88 -3.40
N GLY A 16 3.08 2.85 -3.60
CA GLY A 16 1.85 2.59 -4.33
C GLY A 16 1.07 3.83 -4.71
N TYR A 17 0.24 3.69 -5.73
CA TYR A 17 -0.66 4.75 -6.19
C TYR A 17 -2.12 4.44 -5.81
N PRO A 18 -2.97 5.46 -5.60
CA PRO A 18 -4.32 5.28 -5.06
C PRO A 18 -5.19 4.30 -5.85
N LEU A 19 -5.11 4.34 -7.19
CA LEU A 19 -5.89 3.46 -8.06
C LEU A 19 -5.43 1.99 -7.94
N GLY A 20 -4.13 1.73 -7.75
CA GLY A 20 -3.59 0.40 -7.56
C GLY A 20 -4.08 -0.21 -6.24
N MET A 21 -3.99 0.57 -5.16
CA MET A 21 -4.50 0.17 -3.84
C MET A 21 -6.02 -0.06 -3.87
N ALA A 22 -6.77 0.82 -4.54
CA ALA A 22 -8.22 0.68 -4.69
C ALA A 22 -8.63 -0.62 -5.38
N LYS A 23 -7.89 -1.03 -6.42
CA LYS A 23 -8.10 -2.30 -7.12
C LYS A 23 -7.78 -3.50 -6.23
N VAL A 24 -6.67 -3.44 -5.47
CA VAL A 24 -6.28 -4.52 -4.56
C VAL A 24 -7.32 -4.71 -3.46
N PHE A 25 -7.80 -3.63 -2.87
CA PHE A 25 -8.75 -3.70 -1.75
C PHE A 25 -10.22 -3.71 -2.16
N GLU A 26 -10.54 -3.66 -3.46
CA GLU A 26 -11.90 -3.63 -4.00
C GLU A 26 -12.75 -2.47 -3.42
N VAL A 27 -12.17 -1.28 -3.35
CA VAL A 27 -12.76 -0.10 -2.69
C VAL A 27 -12.73 1.13 -3.60
N PRO A 28 -13.63 2.12 -3.39
CA PRO A 28 -13.59 3.37 -4.15
C PRO A 28 -12.27 4.12 -3.96
N VAL A 29 -11.67 4.57 -5.06
CA VAL A 29 -10.39 5.32 -5.08
C VAL A 29 -10.44 6.56 -4.19
N ASN A 30 -11.58 7.25 -4.16
CA ASN A 30 -11.76 8.45 -3.33
C ASN A 30 -11.52 8.16 -1.83
N ARG A 31 -11.93 6.98 -1.33
CA ARG A 31 -11.68 6.60 0.07
C ARG A 31 -10.18 6.40 0.33
N ILE A 32 -9.45 5.82 -0.61
CA ILE A 32 -7.97 5.68 -0.53
C ILE A 32 -7.31 7.06 -0.56
N GLN A 33 -7.73 7.94 -1.46
CA GLN A 33 -7.19 9.29 -1.56
C GLN A 33 -7.40 10.10 -0.27
N GLN A 34 -8.58 10.03 0.33
CA GLN A 34 -8.85 10.73 1.59
C GLN A 34 -7.97 10.22 2.74
N GLN A 35 -7.79 8.90 2.87
CA GLN A 35 -6.93 8.34 3.91
C GLN A 35 -5.45 8.66 3.66
N LEU A 36 -4.98 8.57 2.43
CA LEU A 36 -3.61 8.95 2.06
C LEU A 36 -3.35 10.43 2.34
N LYS A 37 -4.30 11.31 2.01
CA LYS A 37 -4.19 12.74 2.34
C LYS A 37 -4.12 12.98 3.84
N ARG A 38 -4.89 12.24 4.65
CA ARG A 38 -4.84 12.34 6.11
C ARG A 38 -3.49 11.87 6.66
N LEU A 39 -2.93 10.79 6.13
CA LEU A 39 -1.61 10.29 6.50
C LEU A 39 -0.49 11.25 6.07
N GLU A 40 -0.63 11.88 4.90
CA GLU A 40 0.31 12.87 4.38
C GLU A 40 0.30 14.13 5.26
N ASN A 41 -0.88 14.63 5.63
CA ASN A 41 -1.03 15.73 6.58
C ASN A 41 -0.44 15.41 7.96
N SER A 42 -0.43 14.13 8.36
CA SER A 42 0.16 13.67 9.62
C SER A 42 1.67 13.40 9.50
N GLY A 43 2.25 13.56 8.31
CA GLY A 43 3.68 13.34 8.05
C GLY A 43 4.11 11.87 8.01
N ILE A 44 3.18 10.91 8.03
CA ILE A 44 3.48 9.47 8.06
C ILE A 44 3.87 8.97 6.67
N VAL A 45 3.21 9.49 5.63
CA VAL A 45 3.50 9.19 4.22
C VAL A 45 3.85 10.46 3.48
N VAL A 46 4.58 10.31 2.38
CA VAL A 46 4.87 11.38 1.42
C VAL A 46 4.43 10.93 0.04
N SER A 47 4.04 11.89 -0.80
CA SER A 47 3.77 11.63 -2.21
C SER A 47 4.81 12.23 -3.14
N ARG A 48 5.05 11.54 -4.26
CA ARG A 48 5.84 12.03 -5.38
C ARG A 48 5.08 11.85 -6.69
N LEU A 49 5.26 12.77 -7.62
CA LEU A 49 4.72 12.64 -8.98
C LEU A 49 5.68 11.80 -9.83
N MET A 50 5.18 10.75 -10.43
CA MET A 50 5.85 9.97 -11.46
C MET A 50 5.03 10.09 -12.75
N GLY A 51 5.42 11.03 -13.60
CA GLY A 51 4.61 11.46 -14.74
C GLY A 51 3.27 12.05 -14.28
N LYS A 52 2.15 11.42 -14.70
CA LYS A 52 0.79 11.82 -14.30
C LYS A 52 0.28 11.10 -13.05
N VAL A 53 1.03 10.14 -12.52
CA VAL A 53 0.61 9.29 -11.40
C VAL A 53 1.25 9.77 -10.11
N ARG A 54 0.44 9.90 -9.05
CA ARG A 54 0.91 10.23 -7.70
C ARG A 54 1.19 8.95 -6.93
N LEU A 55 2.46 8.70 -6.65
CA LEU A 55 2.93 7.58 -5.83
C LEU A 55 3.07 8.04 -4.39
N TYR A 56 2.73 7.15 -3.46
CA TYR A 56 2.85 7.35 -2.03
C TYR A 56 3.83 6.33 -1.46
N THR A 57 4.65 6.78 -0.52
CA THR A 57 5.61 5.99 0.25
C THR A 57 5.55 6.39 1.71
N PHE A 58 6.10 5.57 2.61
CA PHE A 58 6.40 6.07 3.95
C PHE A 58 7.32 7.28 3.89
N ASN A 59 7.11 8.23 4.79
CA ASN A 59 7.97 9.38 4.92
C ASN A 59 9.29 8.97 5.60
N PRO A 60 10.44 9.00 4.92
CA PRO A 60 11.73 8.64 5.52
C PRO A 60 12.13 9.58 6.68
N GLN A 61 11.56 10.79 6.72
CA GLN A 61 11.80 11.77 7.78
C GLN A 61 10.84 11.63 8.97
N TYR A 62 9.93 10.65 8.95
CA TYR A 62 9.00 10.42 10.06
C TYR A 62 9.76 9.89 11.29
N PRO A 63 9.71 10.59 12.44
CA PRO A 63 10.53 10.25 13.61
C PRO A 63 10.37 8.81 14.10
N PHE A 64 9.14 8.30 14.08
CA PHE A 64 8.81 6.96 14.58
C PHE A 64 8.82 5.88 13.49
N LEU A 65 9.34 6.17 12.28
CA LEU A 65 9.33 5.20 11.18
C LEU A 65 10.09 3.91 11.54
N LYS A 66 11.20 4.07 12.27
CA LYS A 66 12.08 2.97 12.70
C LYS A 66 11.37 2.01 13.67
N GLU A 67 10.35 2.45 14.37
CA GLU A 67 9.55 1.63 15.29
C GLU A 67 8.27 1.14 14.61
N LEU A 68 7.62 2.01 13.84
CA LEU A 68 6.40 1.71 13.10
C LEU A 68 6.62 0.58 12.09
N LYS A 69 7.71 0.60 11.34
CA LYS A 69 7.95 -0.40 10.28
C LYS A 69 8.15 -1.82 10.85
N PRO A 70 9.00 -2.05 11.87
CA PRO A 70 9.08 -3.36 12.53
C PRO A 70 7.76 -3.78 13.19
N PHE A 71 7.01 -2.85 13.79
CA PHE A 71 5.70 -3.15 14.35
C PHE A 71 4.72 -3.63 13.29
N LEU A 72 4.63 -2.93 12.15
CA LEU A 72 3.81 -3.33 11.01
C LEU A 72 4.26 -4.67 10.42
N SER A 73 5.56 -4.95 10.36
CA SER A 73 6.05 -6.25 9.91
C SER A 73 5.63 -7.38 10.85
N LYS A 74 5.75 -7.20 12.17
CA LYS A 74 5.25 -8.19 13.14
C LYS A 74 3.74 -8.36 13.03
N ALA A 75 2.99 -7.26 13.00
CA ALA A 75 1.53 -7.30 12.85
C ALA A 75 1.12 -8.00 11.55
N TYR A 76 1.89 -7.84 10.48
CA TYR A 76 1.70 -8.56 9.22
C TYR A 76 1.87 -10.06 9.39
N GLU A 77 2.83 -10.54 10.19
CA GLU A 77 3.00 -11.97 10.47
C GLU A 77 1.78 -12.59 11.16
N PHE A 78 1.06 -11.82 11.98
CA PHE A 78 -0.17 -12.27 12.65
C PHE A 78 -1.44 -12.20 11.77
N LEU A 79 -1.38 -11.62 10.57
CA LEU A 79 -2.54 -11.62 9.67
C LEU A 79 -2.89 -13.04 9.21
N PRO A 80 -4.18 -13.38 9.06
CA PRO A 80 -4.62 -14.66 8.51
C PRO A 80 -4.04 -14.89 7.12
N ASP A 81 -3.60 -16.11 6.83
CA ASP A 81 -3.02 -16.45 5.52
C ASP A 81 -3.97 -16.15 4.36
N LYS A 82 -5.28 -16.28 4.58
CA LYS A 82 -6.31 -15.90 3.60
C LYS A 82 -6.22 -14.42 3.18
N GLU A 83 -5.95 -13.52 4.13
CA GLU A 83 -5.83 -12.09 3.84
C GLU A 83 -4.46 -11.75 3.24
N LYS A 84 -3.40 -12.41 3.68
CA LYS A 84 -2.06 -12.33 3.07
C LYS A 84 -2.10 -12.71 1.60
N ASP A 85 -2.73 -13.84 1.28
CA ASP A 85 -2.86 -14.34 -0.08
C ASP A 85 -3.70 -13.42 -0.96
N LYS A 86 -4.81 -12.90 -0.41
CA LYS A 86 -5.75 -12.06 -1.16
C LYS A 86 -5.16 -10.70 -1.52
N TYR A 87 -4.44 -10.05 -0.60
CA TYR A 87 -4.08 -8.63 -0.74
C TYR A 87 -2.59 -8.34 -0.86
N TYR A 88 -1.72 -9.23 -0.37
CA TYR A 88 -0.30 -8.92 -0.19
C TYR A 88 0.64 -9.88 -0.93
N LYS A 89 0.11 -10.88 -1.65
CA LYS A 89 0.89 -11.62 -2.65
C LYS A 89 1.03 -10.80 -3.93
N LEU A 90 2.25 -10.33 -4.20
CA LEU A 90 2.64 -9.91 -5.55
C LEU A 90 2.38 -11.08 -6.52
N ARG A 91 1.48 -10.90 -7.49
CA ARG A 91 1.43 -11.76 -8.69
C ARG A 91 2.68 -11.46 -9.52
N THR A 92 3.79 -12.09 -9.18
CA THR A 92 5.09 -11.88 -9.84
C THR A 92 5.21 -12.60 -11.17
N ARG A 93 4.25 -13.47 -11.52
CA ARG A 93 4.32 -14.22 -12.77
C ARG A 93 3.72 -13.40 -13.92
N PRO A 94 4.52 -12.93 -14.89
CA PRO A 94 3.97 -12.31 -16.10
C PRO A 94 3.02 -13.30 -16.79
N ARG A 95 1.92 -12.81 -17.39
CA ARG A 95 1.14 -13.64 -18.32
C ARG A 95 2.11 -14.07 -19.43
N LYS A 96 2.22 -15.37 -19.71
CA LYS A 96 2.84 -15.83 -20.95
C LYS A 96 2.16 -15.09 -22.11
N ALA A 97 2.97 -14.54 -23.01
CA ALA A 97 2.54 -13.67 -24.11
C ALA A 97 1.55 -14.36 -25.09
N ASP A 98 1.40 -15.68 -25.02
CA ASP A 98 0.73 -16.50 -26.02
C ASP A 98 -0.66 -17.06 -25.59
N LYS A 99 -1.35 -16.40 -24.64
CA LYS A 99 -2.73 -16.80 -24.31
C LYS A 99 -3.74 -16.00 -25.12
N PRO A 100 -4.59 -16.64 -25.95
CA PRO A 100 -5.68 -15.95 -26.63
C PRO A 100 -6.68 -15.41 -25.59
N LEU A 101 -7.29 -14.28 -25.92
CA LEU A 101 -8.26 -13.56 -25.08
C LEU A 101 -9.53 -14.37 -24.82
#